data_AF-A0A3D1IZ02-F1
#
_entry.id   AF-A0A3D1IZ02-F1
#
_cell.length_a   1.000
_cell.length_b   1.000
_cell.length_c   1.000
_cell.angle_alpha   90.00
_cell.angle_beta   90.00
_cell.angle_gamma   90.00
#
_symmetry.space_group_name_H-M   'P 1'
#
loop_
_entity.id
_entity.type
_entity.pdbx_description
1 polymer ?
#
loop_
_entity_poly.entity_id
_entity_poly.type
_entity_poly.pdbx_seq_one_letter_code
_entity_poly.pdbx_strand_id
1 'polypeptide(L)' 'MALMLQMMSAPLLISTIIEHAARNSGSTEIVSRRVEGDIYRTTYRQVRDRSKQLANALAALGVQPGDRVGTL' A
#
# COMPACT_ATOMS: atom_id res chain seq x y z
N MET A 1 32.10 -24.07 6.86
CA MET A 1 31.44 -23.58 5.63
C MET A 1 29.95 -23.82 5.79
N ALA A 2 29.15 -22.79 6.08
CA ALA A 2 27.71 -22.98 6.23
C ALA A 2 27.07 -23.10 4.85
N LEU A 3 26.44 -24.24 4.57
CA LEU A 3 25.67 -24.45 3.35
C LEU A 3 24.32 -23.73 3.51
N MET A 4 24.12 -22.60 2.83
CA MET A 4 22.81 -21.93 2.79
C MET A 4 21.87 -22.70 1.87
N LEU A 5 20.66 -22.99 2.36
CA LEU A 5 19.57 -23.57 1.57
C LEU A 5 19.20 -22.64 0.40
N GLN A 6 18.97 -23.21 -0.78
CA GLN A 6 18.56 -22.46 -1.96
C GLN A 6 17.05 -22.21 -1.94
N MET A 7 16.65 -21.14 -1.28
CA MET A 7 15.27 -20.63 -1.30
C MET A 7 15.23 -19.19 -1.78
N MET A 8 14.08 -18.78 -2.31
CA MET A 8 13.83 -17.37 -2.59
C MET A 8 13.90 -16.57 -1.28
N SER A 9 14.75 -15.55 -1.26
CA SER A 9 14.81 -14.58 -0.17
C SER A 9 14.12 -13.30 -0.62
N ALA A 10 13.02 -12.96 0.04
CA ALA A 10 12.29 -11.71 -0.20
C ALA A 10 11.82 -11.12 1.14
N PRO A 11 11.93 -9.80 1.35
CA PRO A 11 11.50 -9.17 2.57
C PRO A 11 9.97 -9.18 2.71
N LEU A 12 9.49 -9.36 3.95
CA LEU A 12 8.07 -9.30 4.29
C LEU A 12 7.63 -7.85 4.49
N LEU A 13 7.36 -7.15 3.40
CA LEU A 13 6.95 -5.74 3.43
C LEU A 13 5.43 -5.60 3.38
N ILE A 14 4.87 -4.64 4.12
CA ILE A 14 3.43 -4.29 4.01
C ILE A 14 3.07 -3.87 2.57
N SER A 15 4.00 -3.22 1.86
CA SER A 15 3.80 -2.82 0.46
C SER A 15 3.54 -4.01 -0.48
N THR A 16 4.09 -5.20 -0.20
CA THR A 16 3.84 -6.36 -1.08
C THR A 16 2.40 -6.86 -0.97
N ILE A 17 1.70 -6.59 0.14
CA ILE A 17 0.29 -6.97 0.35
C ILE A 17 -0.60 -6.20 -0.62
N ILE A 18 -0.48 -4.87 -0.67
CA ILE A 18 -1.31 -4.04 -1.56
C ILE A 18 -0.96 -4.28 -3.05
N GLU A 19 0.30 -4.60 -3.36
CA GLU A 19 0.70 -5.03 -4.70
C GLU A 19 0.11 -6.39 -5.09
N HIS A 20 0.00 -7.33 -4.15
CA HIS A 20 -0.67 -8.60 -4.39
C HIS A 20 -2.17 -8.40 -4.64
N ALA A 21 -2.85 -7.59 -3.82
CA ALA A 21 -4.26 -7.30 -3.97
C ALA A 21 -4.57 -6.61 -5.31
N ALA A 22 -3.77 -5.61 -5.71
CA ALA A 22 -3.96 -4.91 -6.98
C ALA A 22 -3.71 -5.80 -8.21
N ARG A 23 -2.81 -6.79 -8.12
CA ARG A 23 -2.51 -7.73 -9.21
C ARG A 23 -3.57 -8.81 -9.36
N ASN A 24 -3.94 -9.47 -8.27
CA ASN A 24 -4.80 -10.66 -8.31
C ASN A 24 -6.29 -10.33 -8.20
N SER A 25 -6.63 -9.25 -7.47
CA SER A 25 -8.00 -8.86 -7.14
C SER A 25 -8.24 -7.38 -7.47
N GLY A 26 -7.55 -6.87 -8.50
CA GLY A 26 -7.45 -5.44 -8.74
C GLY A 26 -8.78 -4.72 -9.00
N SER A 27 -9.80 -5.43 -9.53
CA SER A 27 -11.14 -4.91 -9.78
C SER A 27 -12.11 -5.10 -8.60
N THR A 28 -11.71 -5.81 -7.53
CA THR A 28 -12.54 -5.97 -6.35
C THR A 28 -12.80 -4.61 -5.73
N GLU A 29 -14.08 -4.35 -5.48
CA GLU A 29 -14.55 -3.07 -4.98
C GLU A 29 -14.32 -2.94 -3.47
N ILE A 30 -13.99 -1.72 -3.06
CA ILE A 30 -13.89 -1.25 -1.69
C ILE A 30 -14.90 -0.12 -1.56
N VAL A 31 -15.87 -0.29 -0.67
CA VAL A 31 -16.95 0.65 -0.44
C VAL A 31 -16.73 1.35 0.90
N SER A 32 -16.74 2.68 0.88
CA SER A 32 -16.54 3.53 2.05
C SER A 32 -17.72 4.49 2.19
N ARG A 33 -18.32 4.55 3.39
CA ARG A 33 -19.25 5.62 3.74
C ARG A 33 -18.42 6.76 4.33
N ARG A 34 -18.46 7.92 3.68
CA ARG A 34 -17.68 9.08 4.12
C ARG A 34 -18.45 9.89 5.16
N VAL A 35 -17.75 10.77 5.88
CA VAL A 35 -18.31 11.60 6.95
C VAL A 35 -19.30 12.64 6.40
N GLU A 36 -19.15 13.02 5.13
CA GLU A 36 -20.05 13.87 4.37
C GLU A 36 -21.39 13.18 4.03
N GLY A 37 -21.48 11.86 4.24
CA GLY A 37 -22.70 11.07 4.08
C GLY A 37 -22.81 10.33 2.74
N ASP A 38 -21.93 10.57 1.77
CA ASP A 38 -21.91 9.85 0.50
C ASP A 38 -21.27 8.46 0.60
N ILE A 39 -21.63 7.59 -0.34
CA ILE A 39 -21.01 6.28 -0.53
C ILE A 39 -19.99 6.38 -1.63
N TYR A 40 -18.72 6.27 -1.25
CA TYR A 40 -17.60 6.24 -2.17
C TYR A 40 -17.20 4.80 -2.49
N ARG A 41 -17.00 4.51 -3.79
CA ARG A 41 -16.55 3.22 -4.30
C ARG A 41 -15.21 3.38 -5.00
N THR A 42 -14.30 2.47 -4.73
CA THR A 42 -12.97 2.39 -5.35
C THR A 42 -12.58 0.92 -5.50
N THR A 43 -11.46 0.62 -6.15
CA THR A 43 -10.93 -0.76 -6.26
C THR A 43 -9.56 -0.90 -5.62
N TYR A 44 -9.09 -2.13 -5.38
CA TYR A 44 -7.72 -2.37 -4.91
C TYR A 44 -6.66 -1.76 -5.84
N ARG A 45 -6.89 -1.77 -7.16
CA ARG A 45 -5.98 -1.13 -8.11
C ARG A 45 -5.89 0.37 -7.87
N GLN A 46 -7.03 1.04 -7.74
CA GLN A 46 -7.09 2.49 -7.50
C GLN A 46 -6.50 2.88 -6.14
N VAL A 47 -6.76 2.08 -5.09
CA VAL A 47 -6.15 2.30 -3.77
C VAL A 47 -4.63 2.16 -3.85
N ARG A 48 -4.10 1.14 -4.53
CA ARG A 48 -2.66 0.96 -4.73
C ARG A 48 -2.02 2.17 -5.42
N ASP A 49 -2.65 2.67 -6.49
CA ASP A 49 -2.14 3.82 -7.23
C ASP A 49 -2.11 5.09 -6.36
N ARG A 50 -3.19 5.35 -5.62
CA ARG A 50 -3.27 6.47 -4.67
C ARG A 50 -2.26 6.34 -3.52
N SER A 51 -2.06 5.14 -2.98
CA SER A 51 -1.06 4.91 -1.92
C SER A 51 0.35 5.21 -2.40
N LYS A 52 0.69 4.88 -3.66
CA LYS A 52 1.99 5.25 -4.26
C LYS A 52 2.13 6.76 -4.46
N GLN A 53 1.08 7.42 -4.92
CA GLN A 53 1.06 8.88 -5.08
C GLN A 53 1.28 9.58 -3.73
N LEU A 54 0.59 9.12 -2.67
CA LEU A 54 0.77 9.63 -1.32
C LEU A 54 2.19 9.40 -0.82
N ALA A 55 2.76 8.21 -1.00
CA ALA A 55 4.14 7.92 -0.60
C ALA A 55 5.15 8.84 -1.30
N ASN A 56 4.99 9.09 -2.60
CA ASN A 56 5.84 10.02 -3.34
C ASN A 56 5.67 11.47 -2.84
N ALA A 57 4.45 11.88 -2.53
CA ALA A 57 4.18 13.22 -1.98
C ALA A 57 4.81 13.40 -0.58
N LEU A 58 4.71 12.40 0.30
CA LEU A 58 5.35 12.41 1.61
C LEU A 58 6.88 12.50 1.49
N ALA A 59 7.48 11.74 0.57
CA ALA A 59 8.91 11.83 0.29
C ALA A 59 9.31 13.23 -0.21
N ALA A 60 8.51 13.83 -1.11
CA ALA A 60 8.73 15.19 -1.60
C ALA A 60 8.58 16.27 -0.50
N LEU A 61 7.75 16.02 0.51
CA LEU A 61 7.61 16.87 1.70
C LEU A 61 8.75 16.66 2.72
N GLY A 62 9.70 15.76 2.46
CA GLY A 62 10.88 15.56 3.27
C GLY A 62 10.75 14.50 4.37
N VAL A 63 9.69 13.69 4.37
CA VAL A 63 9.53 12.58 5.34
C VAL A 63 10.67 11.57 5.16
N GLN A 64 11.37 11.25 6.26
CA GLN A 64 12.52 10.36 6.28
C GLN A 64 12.16 8.96 6.83
N PRO A 65 12.97 7.93 6.55
CA PRO A 65 12.84 6.63 7.20
C PRO A 65 12.86 6.75 8.73
N GLY A 66 11.82 6.25 9.39
CA GLY A 66 11.65 6.32 10.85
C GLY A 66 10.80 7.49 11.35
N ASP A 67 10.42 8.42 10.48
CA ASP A 67 9.49 9.50 10.83
C ASP A 67 8.07 8.99 11.06
N ARG A 68 7.33 9.71 11.91
CA ARG A 68 5.94 9.38 12.22
C ARG A 68 5.00 10.20 11.34
N VAL A 69 3.99 9.53 10.76
CA VAL A 69 2.92 10.15 9.98
C VAL A 69 1.61 9.95 10.73
N GLY A 70 0.99 11.02 11.21
CA GLY A 70 -0.27 10.99 11.95
C GLY A 70 -1.50 11.04 11.04
N THR A 71 -2.61 10.46 11.50
CA THR A 71 -3.94 10.53 10.88
C THR A 71 -4.95 11.10 11.90
N LEU A 72 -5.97 11.81 11.43
CA LEU A 72 -7.05 12.39 12.25
C LEU A 72 -8.32 11.53 12.21
#